data_AF-A0AA35RUA1-F1
#
_entry.id   AF-A0AA35RUA1-F1
#
_cell.length_a   1.000
_cell.length_b   1.000
_cell.length_c   1.000
_cell.angle_alpha   90.00
_cell.angle_beta   90.00
_cell.angle_gamma   90.00
#
_symmetry.space_group_name_H-M   'P 1'
#
loop_
_entity.id
_entity.type
_entity.pdbx_description
1 polymer ?
#
loop_
_entity_poly.entity_id
_entity_poly.type
_entity_poly.pdbx_seq_one_letter_code
_entity_poly.pdbx_strand_id
1 'polypeptide(L)' 'TQVISRLSGGKPSLHIPYPDSKLTHILKQSLGGNARTAIICTVTPADLSETELTLKFATSVKRVRTDQ' A
#
# COMPACT_ATOMS: atom_id res chain seq x y z
N THR A 1 -6.14 -1.78 1.88
CA THR A 1 -6.47 -0.34 1.98
C THR A 1 -6.78 0.22 0.59
N GLN A 2 -7.69 1.20 0.49
CA GLN A 2 -8.11 1.75 -0.81
C GLN A 2 -6.95 2.43 -1.57
N VAL A 3 -6.02 3.08 -0.85
CA VAL A 3 -4.84 3.74 -1.43
C VAL A 3 -3.92 2.75 -2.17
N ILE A 4 -3.53 1.64 -1.51
CA ILE A 4 -2.66 0.63 -2.14
C ILE A 4 -3.35 -0.03 -3.33
N SER A 5 -4.64 -0.32 -3.22
CA SER A 5 -5.41 -0.90 -4.33
C SER A 5 -5.38 0.02 -5.56
N ARG A 6 -5.62 1.33 -5.38
CA ARG A 6 -5.60 2.33 -6.46
C ARG A 6 -4.20 2.51 -7.06
N LEU A 7 -3.17 2.58 -6.21
CA LEU A 7 -1.77 2.71 -6.63
C LEU A 7 -1.26 1.49 -7.40
N SER A 8 -1.61 0.29 -6.94
CA SER A 8 -1.19 -0.97 -7.58
C SER A 8 -1.79 -1.18 -8.97
N GLY A 9 -2.88 -0.48 -9.29
CA GLY A 9 -3.57 -0.56 -10.58
C GLY A 9 -2.92 0.26 -11.70
N GLY A 10 -1.82 0.98 -11.43
CA GLY A 10 -0.99 1.62 -12.47
C GLY A 10 -1.67 2.74 -13.26
N LYS A 11 -2.76 3.33 -12.75
CA LYS A 11 -3.47 4.45 -13.39
C LYS A 11 -3.11 5.78 -12.70
N PRO A 12 -2.07 6.51 -13.18
CA PRO A 12 -1.56 7.71 -12.52
C PRO A 12 -2.55 8.89 -12.52
N SER A 13 -3.58 8.88 -13.36
CA SER A 13 -4.60 9.95 -13.44
C SER A 13 -5.79 9.76 -12.51
N LEU A 14 -5.83 8.69 -11.71
CA LEU A 14 -6.95 8.41 -10.82
C LEU A 14 -6.71 9.06 -9.45
N HIS A 15 -7.67 9.86 -8.97
CA HIS A 15 -7.59 10.47 -7.63
C HIS A 15 -7.32 9.40 -6.56
N ILE A 16 -6.18 9.52 -5.88
CA ILE A 16 -5.81 8.62 -4.78
C ILE A 16 -6.28 9.25 -3.46
N PRO A 17 -7.12 8.56 -2.68
CA PRO A 17 -7.72 9.08 -1.45
C PRO A 17 -6.73 9.09 -0.28
N TYR A 18 -5.56 9.73 -0.45
CA TYR A 18 -4.65 10.02 0.66
C TYR A 18 -5.31 10.83 1.79
N PRO A 19 -6.17 11.85 1.51
CA PRO A 19 -6.77 12.69 2.54
C PRO A 19 -7.80 11.98 3.43
N ASP A 20 -8.39 10.88 2.96
CA ASP A 20 -9.45 10.15 3.67
C ASP A 20 -8.95 9.56 5.00
N SER A 21 -7.65 9.42 5.18
CA SER A 21 -7.02 9.07 6.45
C SER A 21 -5.78 9.91 6.73
N LYS A 22 -5.67 10.41 7.97
CA LYS A 22 -4.49 11.15 8.44
C LYS A 22 -3.20 10.35 8.25
N LEU A 23 -3.25 9.03 8.46
CA LEU A 23 -2.08 8.15 8.30
C LEU A 23 -1.62 8.09 6.84
N THR A 24 -2.54 7.91 5.88
CA THR A 24 -2.20 7.89 4.45
C THR A 24 -1.84 9.26 3.92
N HIS A 25 -2.36 10.33 4.52
CA HIS A 25 -2.00 11.70 4.17
C HIS A 25 -0.53 11.98 4.50
N ILE A 26 -0.10 11.64 5.71
CA ILE A 26 1.31 11.81 6.14
C ILE A 26 2.23 10.92 5.29
N LEU A 27 1.82 9.68 5.00
CA LEU A 27 2.63 8.72 4.24
C LEU A 27 2.55 8.88 2.71
N LYS A 28 1.93 9.97 2.20
CA LYS A 28 1.74 10.18 0.76
C LYS A 28 3.03 10.05 -0.05
N GLN A 29 4.13 10.65 0.42
CA GLN A 29 5.44 10.56 -0.24
C GLN A 29 6.01 9.13 -0.22
N SER A 30 5.87 8.41 0.89
CA SER A 30 6.34 7.03 1.02
C SER A 30 5.55 6.05 0.15
N LEU A 31 4.25 6.27 -0.05
CA LEU A 31 3.39 5.28 -0.72
C LEU A 31 3.40 5.37 -2.25
N GLY A 32 3.76 6.50 -2.84
CA GLY A 32 3.75 6.62 -4.30
C GLY A 32 4.38 7.92 -4.80
N GLY A 33 5.28 8.50 -4.02
CA GLY A 33 6.04 9.69 -4.38
C GLY A 33 7.55 9.40 -4.40
N ASN A 34 8.32 10.41 -4.04
CA ASN A 34 9.77 10.42 -4.09
C ASN A 34 10.39 9.81 -2.83
N ALA A 35 10.23 8.49 -2.66
CA ALA A 35 10.79 7.76 -1.53
C ALA A 35 11.18 6.33 -1.90
N ARG A 36 12.17 5.80 -1.18
CA ARG A 36 12.47 4.37 -1.16
C ARG A 36 11.73 3.76 0.01
N THR A 37 10.75 2.92 -0.28
CA THR A 37 9.84 2.40 0.74
C THR A 37 9.97 0.89 0.83
N ALA A 38 10.16 0.39 2.05
CA ALA A 38 10.09 -1.01 2.40
C ALA A 38 8.92 -1.22 3.36
N ILE A 39 8.18 -2.32 3.20
CA ILE A 39 7.09 -2.71 4.10
C ILE A 39 7.41 -4.09 4.65
N ILE A 40 7.34 -4.23 5.97
CA ILE A 40 7.50 -5.49 6.68
C ILE A 40 6.10 -5.99 7.05
N CYS A 41 5.69 -7.12 6.49
CA CYS A 41 4.43 -7.76 6.81
C CYS A 41 4.64 -8.82 7.89
N THR A 42 4.00 -8.61 9.04
CA THR A 42 4.02 -9.56 10.16
C THR A 42 2.82 -10.48 10.06
N VAL A 43 3.05 -11.79 10.03
CA VAL A 43 2.00 -12.81 9.91
C VAL A 43 2.14 -13.85 11.03
N THR A 44 1.06 -14.59 11.31
CA THR A 44 1.05 -15.63 12.34
C THR A 44 0.34 -16.88 11.84
N PRO A 45 0.88 -18.09 12.06
CA PRO A 45 0.22 -19.33 11.64
C PRO A 45 -1.06 -19.62 12.44
N ALA A 46 -1.29 -18.93 13.56
CA ALA A 46 -2.48 -19.11 14.40
C ALA A 46 -3.76 -18.53 13.77
N ASP A 47 -3.62 -17.57 12.85
CA ASP A 47 -4.75 -16.98 12.13
C ASP A 47 -4.44 -16.95 10.63
N LEU A 48 -4.90 -17.99 9.94
CA LEU A 48 -4.72 -18.13 8.49
C LEU A 48 -5.50 -17.08 7.71
N SER A 49 -6.64 -16.62 8.23
CA SER A 49 -7.51 -15.67 7.53
C SER A 49 -6.87 -14.28 7.46
N GLU A 50 -6.38 -13.78 8.59
CA GLU A 50 -5.65 -12.51 8.66
C GLU A 50 -4.29 -12.58 7.95
N THR A 51 -3.64 -13.74 8.01
CA THR A 51 -2.40 -13.99 7.26
C THR A 51 -2.64 -13.91 5.76
N GLU A 52 -3.71 -14.51 5.23
CA GLU A 52 -4.07 -14.44 3.82
C GLU A 52 -4.35 -12.99 3.39
N LEU A 53 -5.09 -12.22 4.20
CA LEU A 53 -5.35 -10.79 3.95
C LEU A 53 -4.06 -9.97 3.92
N THR A 54 -3.15 -10.22 4.86
CA THR A 54 -1.85 -9.55 4.94
C THR A 54 -0.98 -9.86 3.72
N LEU A 55 -0.97 -11.11 3.25
CA LEU A 55 -0.22 -11.52 2.05
C LEU A 55 -0.83 -10.94 0.76
N LYS A 56 -2.17 -10.87 0.65
CA LYS A 56 -2.86 -10.18 -0.45
C LYS A 56 -2.51 -8.70 -0.48
N PHE A 57 -2.44 -8.06 0.69
CA PHE A 57 -1.97 -6.69 0.82
C PHE A 57 -0.52 -6.54 0.35
N ALA A 58 0.41 -7.38 0.84
CA ALA A 58 1.82 -7.37 0.45
C ALA A 58 2.02 -7.51 -1.06
N THR A 59 1.26 -8.42 -1.69
CA THR A 59 1.27 -8.65 -3.14
C THR A 59 0.82 -7.41 -3.91
N SER A 60 -0.12 -6.65 -3.36
CA SER A 60 -0.60 -5.40 -3.97
C SER A 60 0.41 -4.27 -3.80
N VAL A 61 1.02 -4.14 -2.63
CA VAL A 61 2.10 -3.17 -2.35
C VAL A 61 3.27 -3.36 -3.30
N LYS A 62 3.67 -4.60 -3.58
CA LYS A 62 4.78 -4.90 -4.50
C LYS A 62 4.60 -4.31 -5.90
N ARG A 63 3.37 -4.07 -6.34
CA ARG A 63 3.05 -3.48 -7.64
C ARG A 63 3.05 -1.95 -7.65
N VAL A 64 3.10 -1.33 -6.49
CA VAL A 64 3.14 0.12 -6.36
C VAL A 64 4.52 0.62 -6.81
N ARG A 65 4.51 1.66 -7.66
CA ARG A 65 5.73 2.32 -8.13
C ARG A 65 5.93 3.62 -7.36
N THR A 66 7.17 3.88 -6.97
CA THR A 66 7.62 5.16 -6.45
C THR A 66 8.45 5.87 -7.53
N ASP A 67 8.57 7.20 -7.44
CA ASP A 67 9.19 8.04 -8.48
C ASP A 67 10.73 8.06 -8.41
N GLN A 68 11.36 6.96 -7.98
CA GLN A 68 12.80 6.80 -7.75
C GLN A 68 13.45 5.86 -8.77
#